data_AF-A0A1G2Y4K4-F1
#
_entry.id   AF-A0A1G2Y4K4-F1
#
_cell.length_a   1.000
_cell.length_b   1.000
_cell.length_c   1.000
_cell.angle_alpha   90.00
_cell.angle_beta   90.00
_cell.angle_gamma   90.00
#
_symmetry.space_group_name_H-M   'P 1'
#
loop_
_entity.id
_entity.type
_entity.pdbx_description
1 polymer ?
#
loop_
_entity_poly.entity_id
_entity_poly.type
_entity_poly.pdbx_seq_one_letter_code
_entity_poly.pdbx_strand_id
1 'polypeptide(L)'
;MKKMPKIIAVLLLASSVVAVIMLKNKENKSQAVAIETPPAVISESNQPAQPQKLPKLIELGADKCIPCKMMKPILDELTAEYKGKLDVMFHDVWKEPAYAEKYNIEIIPTQIFLGPDDKELFRHQGFFAKEEILTKWKELGFELK
;
A
#
# COMPACT_ATOMS: atom_id res chain seq x y z
N MET A 1 -50.29 11.21 34.71
CA MET A 1 -49.81 12.36 33.89
C MET A 1 -48.38 12.10 33.37
N LYS A 2 -48.28 11.88 32.05
CA LYS A 2 -47.26 12.41 31.12
C LYS A 2 -45.76 12.28 31.49
N LYS A 3 -45.14 11.14 31.14
CA LYS A 3 -43.73 11.10 30.71
C LYS A 3 -43.53 10.05 29.61
N MET A 4 -44.06 10.31 28.41
CA MET A 4 -43.65 9.55 27.22
C MET A 4 -43.71 10.42 25.95
N PRO A 5 -42.63 11.16 25.64
CA PRO A 5 -42.44 11.62 24.25
C PRO A 5 -41.02 11.41 23.68
N LYS A 6 -40.05 10.90 24.46
CA LYS A 6 -38.64 10.83 24.00
C LYS A 6 -38.23 9.50 23.35
N ILE A 7 -38.91 8.40 23.67
CA ILE A 7 -38.51 7.06 23.19
C ILE A 7 -39.03 6.78 21.77
N ILE A 8 -40.19 7.35 21.41
CA ILE A 8 -40.81 7.19 20.08
C ILE A 8 -39.98 7.89 18.98
N ALA A 9 -39.35 9.03 19.30
CA ALA A 9 -38.54 9.78 18.34
C ALA A 9 -37.24 9.04 17.94
N VAL A 10 -36.64 8.26 18.84
CA VAL A 10 -35.38 7.54 18.58
C VAL A 10 -35.61 6.32 17.67
N LEU A 11 -36.74 5.63 17.84
CA LEU A 11 -37.11 4.48 17.00
C LEU A 11 -37.49 4.88 15.56
N LEU A 12 -38.11 6.05 15.37
CA LEU A 12 -38.45 6.54 14.03
C LEU A 12 -37.20 6.97 13.24
N LEU A 13 -36.21 7.60 13.88
CA LEU A 13 -34.97 8.01 13.22
C LEU A 13 -34.09 6.81 12.81
N ALA A 14 -34.03 5.75 13.62
CA ALA A 14 -33.30 4.53 13.27
C ALA A 14 -33.88 3.80 12.04
N SER A 15 -35.21 3.84 11.87
CA SER A 15 -35.86 3.22 10.70
C SER A 15 -35.52 3.92 9.37
N SER A 16 -35.36 5.25 9.39
CA SER A 16 -35.02 6.02 8.19
C SER A 16 -33.58 5.79 7.70
N VAL A 17 -32.62 5.55 8.60
CA VAL A 17 -31.21 5.33 8.20
C VAL A 17 -31.03 3.97 7.51
N VAL A 18 -31.72 2.93 7.99
CA VAL A 18 -31.65 1.59 7.39
C VAL A 18 -32.29 1.57 5.98
N ALA A 19 -33.37 2.33 5.78
CA ALA A 19 -34.02 2.43 4.46
C ALA A 19 -33.12 3.10 3.40
N VAL A 20 -32.32 4.11 3.78
CA VAL A 20 -31.40 4.80 2.86
C VAL A 20 -30.21 3.90 2.45
N ILE A 21 -29.72 3.03 3.35
CA ILE A 21 -28.61 2.12 3.06
C ILE A 21 -29.05 0.98 2.12
N MET A 22 -30.29 0.48 2.25
CA MET A 22 -30.81 -0.61 1.41
C MET A 22 -31.13 -0.21 -0.04
N LEU A 23 -31.38 1.08 -0.31
CA LEU A 23 -31.70 1.53 -1.67
C LEU A 23 -30.47 1.73 -2.59
N LYS A 24 -29.26 1.83 -2.02
CA LYS A 24 -28.05 2.20 -2.79
C LYS A 24 -27.27 1.02 -3.37
N ASN A 25 -27.72 -0.22 -3.15
CA ASN A 25 -27.00 -1.44 -3.54
C ASN A 25 -27.68 -2.25 -4.67
N LYS A 26 -28.58 -1.62 -5.43
CA LYS A 26 -29.39 -2.26 -6.48
C LYS A 26 -29.14 -1.66 -7.87
N GLU A 27 -27.88 -1.39 -8.20
CA GLU A 27 -27.46 -1.11 -9.58
C GLU A 27 -26.16 -1.85 -9.91
N ASN A 28 -26.15 -3.18 -9.80
CA ASN A 28 -25.27 -3.98 -10.67
C ASN A 28 -25.72 -5.44 -10.77
N LYS A 29 -26.80 -5.68 -11.50
CA LYS A 29 -27.12 -7.01 -12.04
C LYS A 29 -28.00 -6.85 -13.28
N SER A 30 -27.39 -7.05 -14.45
CA SER A 30 -27.91 -7.82 -15.58
C SER A 30 -27.51 -7.21 -16.92
N GLN A 31 -26.57 -7.85 -17.60
CA GLN A 31 -26.87 -8.36 -18.92
C GLN A 31 -26.20 -9.73 -19.10
N ALA A 32 -27.05 -10.72 -19.30
CA ALA A 32 -26.71 -12.07 -19.71
C ALA A 32 -26.53 -12.09 -21.24
N VAL A 33 -25.59 -12.93 -21.71
CA VAL A 33 -25.71 -13.56 -23.02
C VAL A 33 -25.36 -15.03 -22.83
N ALA A 34 -26.34 -15.89 -23.07
CA ALA A 34 -26.18 -17.33 -23.21
C ALA A 34 -25.86 -17.64 -24.67
N ILE A 35 -24.81 -18.44 -24.92
CA ILE A 35 -24.70 -19.26 -26.13
C ILE A 35 -24.06 -20.60 -25.72
N GLU A 36 -24.71 -21.68 -26.14
CA GLU A 36 -24.40 -23.10 -25.89
C GLU A 36 -23.06 -23.55 -26.55
N THR A 37 -22.43 -24.57 -25.95
CA THR A 37 -21.11 -25.21 -26.22
C THR A 37 -21.13 -26.24 -27.39
N PRO A 38 -20.03 -26.98 -27.73
CA PRO A 38 -18.65 -26.66 -28.17
C PRO A 38 -18.32 -27.44 -29.52
N PRO A 39 -17.10 -27.57 -30.14
CA PRO A 39 -15.77 -27.67 -29.54
C PRO A 39 -14.55 -27.03 -30.28
N ALA A 40 -13.45 -27.01 -29.51
CA ALA A 40 -12.05 -26.95 -29.92
C ALA A 40 -11.40 -25.59 -30.24
N VAL A 41 -10.11 -25.56 -29.90
CA VAL A 41 -9.00 -24.67 -30.27
C VAL A 41 -8.70 -23.45 -29.37
N ILE A 42 -7.57 -23.60 -28.65
CA ILE A 42 -6.60 -22.60 -28.20
C ILE A 42 -6.94 -21.13 -28.46
N SER A 43 -7.01 -20.33 -27.39
CA SER A 43 -6.82 -18.89 -27.49
C SER A 43 -6.01 -18.40 -26.30
N GLU A 44 -4.81 -17.92 -26.60
CA GLU A 44 -3.99 -17.05 -25.74
C GLU A 44 -4.88 -16.06 -25.00
N SER A 45 -4.73 -16.04 -23.69
CA SER A 45 -5.28 -15.02 -22.80
C SER A 45 -4.64 -13.67 -23.15
N ASN A 46 -5.19 -12.98 -24.15
CA ASN A 46 -4.90 -11.58 -24.42
C ASN A 46 -5.70 -10.68 -23.47
N GLN A 47 -5.48 -10.88 -22.17
CA GLN A 47 -5.96 -9.96 -21.13
C GLN A 47 -4.81 -8.97 -20.87
N PRO A 48 -5.03 -7.65 -20.97
CA PRO A 48 -3.99 -6.68 -20.66
C PRO A 48 -3.51 -6.93 -19.23
N ALA A 49 -2.25 -7.36 -19.11
CA ALA A 49 -1.60 -7.60 -17.82
C ALA A 49 -1.74 -6.33 -16.99
N GLN A 50 -2.41 -6.45 -15.84
CA GLN A 50 -2.45 -5.34 -14.88
C GLN A 50 -1.01 -5.02 -14.49
N PRO A 51 -0.62 -3.73 -14.41
CA PRO A 51 0.74 -3.36 -14.04
C PRO A 51 1.06 -3.99 -12.68
N GLN A 52 2.10 -4.82 -12.65
CA GLN A 52 2.53 -5.50 -11.43
C GLN A 52 3.05 -4.44 -10.46
N LYS A 53 2.43 -4.35 -9.27
CA LYS A 53 2.94 -3.50 -8.20
C LYS A 53 4.20 -4.11 -7.62
N LEU A 54 5.21 -3.28 -7.39
CA LEU A 54 6.51 -3.71 -6.84
C LEU A 54 6.53 -3.55 -5.31
N PRO A 55 7.30 -4.36 -4.57
CA PRO A 55 7.68 -4.03 -3.20
C PRO A 55 8.46 -2.71 -3.19
N LYS A 56 8.42 -2.02 -2.05
CA LYS A 56 9.00 -0.68 -1.92
C LYS A 56 9.94 -0.59 -0.72
N LEU A 57 11.07 0.06 -0.91
CA LEU A 57 11.97 0.47 0.17
C LEU A 57 11.90 1.99 0.30
N ILE A 58 11.35 2.47 1.41
CA ILE A 58 11.31 3.90 1.74
C ILE A 58 12.48 4.22 2.67
N GLU A 59 13.37 5.13 2.26
CA GLU A 59 14.32 5.80 3.14
C GLU A 59 13.74 7.14 3.57
N LEU A 60 13.58 7.32 4.88
CA LEU A 60 13.24 8.59 5.50
C LEU A 60 14.48 9.18 6.16
N GLY A 61 15.02 10.25 5.58
CA GLY A 61 16.27 10.86 5.99
C GLY A 61 16.30 12.37 5.74
N ALA A 62 17.50 12.95 5.66
CA ALA A 62 17.68 14.35 5.30
C ALA A 62 19.06 14.58 4.66
N ASP A 63 19.17 15.48 3.69
CA ASP A 63 20.43 15.71 2.94
C ASP A 63 21.60 16.19 3.81
N LYS A 64 21.30 16.79 4.96
CA LYS A 64 22.30 17.35 5.90
C LYS A 64 22.61 16.41 7.08
N CYS A 65 21.93 15.28 7.19
CA CYS A 65 22.18 14.25 8.19
C CYS A 65 23.37 13.37 7.74
N ILE A 66 24.43 13.30 8.56
CA ILE A 66 25.66 12.57 8.19
C ILE A 66 25.41 11.07 7.95
N PRO A 67 24.75 10.32 8.85
CA PRO A 67 24.42 8.92 8.58
C PRO A 67 23.53 8.73 7.34
N CYS A 68 22.62 9.67 7.06
CA CYS A 68 21.76 9.63 5.88
C CYS A 68 22.55 9.77 4.57
N LYS A 69 23.63 10.57 4.56
CA LYS A 69 24.55 10.65 3.41
C LYS A 69 25.25 9.33 3.11
N MET A 70 25.49 8.50 4.13
CA MET A 70 26.09 7.17 3.95
C MET A 70 25.10 6.18 3.31
N MET A 71 23.79 6.39 3.49
CA MET A 71 22.75 5.58 2.84
C MET A 71 22.61 5.89 1.34
N LYS A 72 22.87 7.13 0.92
CA LYS A 72 22.69 7.56 -0.48
C LYS A 72 23.33 6.64 -1.54
N PRO A 73 24.63 6.29 -1.47
CA PRO A 73 25.22 5.38 -2.46
C PRO A 73 24.56 4.00 -2.46
N ILE A 74 24.12 3.50 -1.30
CA ILE A 74 23.42 2.21 -1.19
C ILE A 74 22.07 2.28 -1.91
N LEU A 75 21.31 3.36 -1.70
CA LEU A 75 20.01 3.57 -2.35
C LEU A 75 20.14 3.73 -3.86
N ASP A 76 21.16 4.44 -4.33
CA ASP A 76 21.45 4.62 -5.75
C ASP A 76 21.78 3.27 -6.42
N GLU A 77 22.61 2.44 -5.78
CA GLU A 77 22.92 1.09 -6.23
C GLU A 77 21.68 0.19 -6.27
N LEU A 78 20.87 0.20 -5.20
CA LEU A 78 19.62 -0.59 -5.16
C LEU A 78 18.64 -0.16 -6.27
N THR A 79 18.52 1.14 -6.51
CA THR A 79 17.66 1.69 -7.57
C THR A 79 18.13 1.24 -8.95
N ALA A 80 19.45 1.25 -9.19
CA ALA A 80 20.03 0.88 -10.47
C ALA A 80 19.93 -0.63 -10.74
N GLU A 81 20.31 -1.46 -9.76
CA GLU A 81 20.38 -2.92 -9.90
C GLU A 81 19.00 -3.58 -9.93
N TYR A 82 18.04 -3.07 -9.16
CA TYR A 82 16.72 -3.69 -8.97
C TYR A 82 15.59 -2.92 -9.65
N LYS A 83 15.91 -2.11 -10.66
CA LYS A 83 14.92 -1.40 -11.48
C LYS A 83 13.87 -2.36 -12.03
N GLY A 84 12.61 -2.07 -11.76
CA GLY A 84 11.48 -2.91 -12.19
C GLY A 84 11.21 -4.12 -11.29
N LYS A 85 11.96 -4.27 -10.19
CA LYS A 85 11.79 -5.35 -9.19
C LYS A 85 11.58 -4.80 -7.78
N LEU A 86 12.22 -3.68 -7.47
CA LEU A 86 12.10 -2.94 -6.21
C LEU A 86 11.89 -1.46 -6.54
N ASP A 87 10.95 -0.83 -5.85
CA ASP A 87 10.76 0.62 -5.89
C ASP A 87 11.50 1.25 -4.69
N VAL A 88 12.54 2.03 -4.95
CA VAL A 88 13.36 2.65 -3.91
C VAL A 88 13.08 4.14 -3.88
N MET A 89 12.66 4.65 -2.73
CA MET A 89 12.29 6.06 -2.56
C MET A 89 13.05 6.68 -1.40
N PHE A 90 13.51 7.92 -1.60
CA PHE A 90 14.08 8.75 -0.55
C PHE A 90 13.18 9.96 -0.31
N HIS A 91 12.86 10.22 0.95
CA HIS A 91 12.16 11.44 1.36
C HIS A 91 13.01 12.21 2.35
N ASP A 92 13.27 13.48 2.02
CA ASP A 92 13.94 14.41 2.93
C ASP A 92 12.91 14.99 3.89
N VAL A 93 12.82 14.45 5.10
CA VAL A 93 11.75 14.79 6.03
C VAL A 93 11.89 16.19 6.64
N TRP A 94 13.03 16.87 6.43
CA TRP A 94 13.16 18.29 6.78
C TRP A 94 12.54 19.21 5.73
N LYS A 95 12.37 18.73 4.50
CA LYS A 95 11.71 19.44 3.40
C LYS A 95 10.27 18.96 3.19
N GLU A 96 10.01 17.69 3.46
CA GLU A 96 8.74 17.01 3.26
C GLU A 96 8.21 16.42 4.59
N PRO A 97 7.88 17.26 5.59
CA PRO A 97 7.55 16.81 6.96
C PRO A 97 6.33 15.87 7.01
N ALA A 98 5.43 15.97 6.03
CA ALA A 98 4.28 15.09 5.91
C ALA A 98 4.66 13.59 5.84
N TYR A 99 5.84 13.23 5.32
CA TYR A 99 6.29 11.84 5.31
C TYR A 99 6.77 11.36 6.69
N ALA A 100 7.37 12.23 7.50
CA ALA A 100 7.70 11.88 8.87
C ALA A 100 6.45 11.63 9.71
N GLU A 101 5.42 12.47 9.55
CA GLU A 101 4.12 12.30 10.20
C GLU A 101 3.43 11.03 9.71
N LYS A 102 3.34 10.82 8.39
CA LYS A 102 2.68 9.66 7.77
C LYS A 102 3.23 8.33 8.30
N TYR A 103 4.55 8.23 8.43
CA TYR A 103 5.22 7.01 8.85
C TYR A 103 5.61 6.99 10.34
N ASN A 104 5.19 8.01 11.10
CA ASN A 104 5.45 8.20 12.53
C ASN A 104 6.92 7.94 12.89
N ILE A 105 7.85 8.63 12.22
CA ILE A 105 9.28 8.50 12.51
C ILE A 105 9.74 9.57 13.49
N GLU A 106 10.59 9.16 14.43
CA GLU A 106 11.23 10.04 15.41
C GLU A 106 12.75 10.11 15.20
N ILE A 107 13.30 9.16 14.45
CA ILE A 107 14.73 8.98 14.23
C ILE A 107 14.99 8.89 12.73
N ILE A 108 16.03 9.58 12.26
CA ILE A 108 16.57 9.44 10.90
C ILE A 108 18.01 8.94 10.95
N PRO A 109 18.45 8.15 9.96
CA PRO A 109 17.63 7.57 8.89
C PRO A 109 16.71 6.44 9.39
N THR A 110 15.56 6.25 8.73
CA THR A 110 14.66 5.11 8.95
C THR A 110 14.31 4.47 7.61
N GLN A 111 14.47 3.15 7.50
CA GLN A 111 14.12 2.37 6.32
C GLN A 111 12.83 1.59 6.57
N ILE A 112 11.87 1.69 5.67
CA ILE A 112 10.59 0.99 5.75
C ILE A 112 10.41 0.10 4.53
N PHE A 113 10.13 -1.17 4.79
CA PHE A 113 9.91 -2.20 3.78
C PHE A 113 8.41 -2.35 3.61
N LEU A 114 7.91 -2.02 2.42
CA LEU A 114 6.51 -2.12 2.07
C LEU A 114 6.29 -3.24 1.05
N GLY A 115 5.22 -4.01 1.25
CA GLY A 115 4.73 -4.93 0.24
C GLY A 115 4.11 -4.20 -0.97
N PRO A 116 3.82 -4.90 -2.07
CA PRO A 116 3.09 -4.35 -3.22
C PRO A 116 1.70 -3.77 -2.90
N ASP A 117 1.14 -4.16 -1.75
CA ASP A 117 -0.13 -3.70 -1.19
C ASP A 117 0.04 -2.48 -0.25
N ASP A 118 1.22 -1.86 -0.22
CA ASP A 118 1.60 -0.75 0.66
C ASP A 118 1.57 -1.08 2.16
N LYS A 119 1.49 -2.38 2.53
CA LYS A 119 1.58 -2.81 3.92
C LYS A 119 3.02 -2.77 4.40
N GLU A 120 3.24 -2.17 5.56
CA GLU A 120 4.54 -2.23 6.25
C GLU A 120 4.85 -3.65 6.73
N LEU A 121 5.98 -4.17 6.26
CA LEU A 121 6.46 -5.51 6.56
C LEU A 121 7.59 -5.49 7.60
N PHE A 122 8.46 -4.47 7.51
CA PHE A 122 9.61 -4.32 8.39
C PHE A 122 10.08 -2.87 8.42
N ARG A 123 10.78 -2.51 9.50
CA ARG A 123 11.38 -1.20 9.72
C ARG A 123 12.75 -1.32 10.38
N HIS A 124 13.71 -0.52 9.93
CA HIS A 124 15.02 -0.34 10.54
C HIS A 124 15.27 1.13 10.87
N GLN A 125 16.04 1.39 11.93
CA GLN A 125 16.47 2.72 12.32
C GLN A 125 17.99 2.79 12.36
N GLY A 126 18.55 3.84 11.77
CA GLY A 126 19.99 4.03 11.64
C GLY A 126 20.53 3.54 10.31
N PHE A 127 21.87 3.47 10.24
CA PHE A 127 22.55 2.96 9.05
C PHE A 127 22.19 1.50 8.79
N PHE A 128 22.02 1.13 7.53
CA PHE A 128 21.67 -0.23 7.13
C PHE A 128 22.46 -0.64 5.89
N ALA A 129 23.32 -1.66 6.00
CA ALA A 129 24.16 -2.06 4.88
C ALA A 129 23.33 -2.72 3.76
N LYS A 130 23.82 -2.61 2.52
CA LYS A 130 23.15 -3.18 1.33
C LYS A 130 22.86 -4.68 1.49
N GLU A 131 23.83 -5.43 1.98
CA GLU A 131 23.74 -6.88 2.16
C GLU A 131 22.66 -7.25 3.17
N GLU A 132 22.51 -6.45 4.23
CA GLU A 132 21.49 -6.66 5.26
C GLU A 132 20.10 -6.31 4.72
N ILE A 133 19.98 -5.24 3.92
CA ILE A 133 18.73 -4.90 3.22
C ILE A 133 18.30 -6.04 2.29
N LEU A 134 19.23 -6.58 1.49
CA LEU A 134 18.95 -7.68 0.58
C LEU A 134 18.60 -8.97 1.32
N THR A 135 19.27 -9.24 2.45
CA THR A 135 18.95 -10.37 3.32
C THR A 135 17.55 -10.21 3.90
N LYS A 136 17.19 -8.99 4.34
CA LYS A 136 15.86 -8.70 4.86
C LYS A 136 14.77 -8.93 3.81
N TRP A 137 14.98 -8.51 2.56
CA TRP A 137 14.03 -8.79 1.48
C TRP A 137 13.80 -10.29 1.28
N LYS A 138 14.87 -11.09 1.33
CA LYS A 138 14.76 -12.56 1.23
C LYS A 138 13.97 -13.15 2.40
N GLU A 139 14.22 -12.70 3.63
CA GLU A 139 13.47 -13.13 4.82
C GLU A 139 11.98 -12.78 4.74
N LEU A 140 11.66 -11.65 4.10
CA LEU A 140 10.29 -11.21 3.85
C LEU A 140 9.63 -11.93 2.66
N GLY A 141 10.33 -12.86 2.00
CA GLY A 141 9.82 -13.65 0.88
C GLY A 141 9.96 -13.00 -0.49
N PHE A 142 10.78 -11.97 -0.63
CA PHE A 142 11.05 -11.28 -1.90
C PHE A 142 12.42 -11.66 -2.44
N GLU A 143 12.45 -12.39 -3.55
CA GLU A 143 13.68 -12.64 -4.29
C GLU A 143 13.88 -11.56 -5.36
N LEU A 144 14.72 -10.58 -5.05
CA LEU A 144 15.15 -9.57 -6.00
C LEU A 144 16.24 -10.18 -6.90
N LYS A 145 15.85 -11.05 -7.85
CA LYS A 145 16.75 -11.66 -8.85
C LYS A 145 16.61 -10.97 -10.17
#